data_AF-A0A146KIQ1-F1
#
_entry.id   AF-A0A146KIQ1-F1
#
_cell.length_a   1.000
_cell.length_b   1.000
_cell.length_c   1.000
_cell.angle_alpha   90.00
_cell.angle_beta   90.00
_cell.angle_gamma   90.00
#
_symmetry.space_group_name_H-M   'P 1'
#
loop_
_entity.id
_entity.type
_entity.pdbx_description
1 polymer ?
#
loop_
_entity_poly.entity_id
_entity_poly.type
_entity_poly.pdbx_seq_one_letter_code
_entity_poly.pdbx_strand_id
1 'polypeptide(L)'
;MKLNKQVSIRHNFKLNIPHTIELLDIYKLSVQHGQFSRKVVCEATNIQPQVAEGRWYGEQRRTAKYGNGHDWKTMLSATVAEQIQQGNKCTAQIDEIRSVLMVPDIQISRIYDILNKSTGQLDTVKSTMHQTEVPTEFDIMDNFLELFE
;
A
#
# COMPACT_ATOMS: atom_id res chain seq x y z
N MET A 1 44.14 0.62 -13.30
CA MET A 1 42.96 1.25 -12.67
C MET A 1 41.77 1.08 -13.61
N LYS A 2 40.77 0.28 -13.25
CA LYS A 2 39.52 0.13 -14.02
C LYS A 2 38.48 1.08 -13.43
N LEU A 3 38.04 2.06 -14.23
CA LEU A 3 36.94 2.97 -13.89
C LEU A 3 35.63 2.17 -13.83
N ASN A 4 35.05 2.07 -12.63
CA ASN A 4 33.70 1.55 -12.44
C ASN A 4 32.71 2.51 -13.10
N LYS A 5 32.16 2.10 -14.24
CA LYS A 5 30.97 2.73 -14.84
C LYS A 5 29.80 2.51 -13.89
N GLN A 6 29.40 3.56 -13.16
CA GLN A 6 28.09 3.60 -12.53
C GLN A 6 27.03 3.48 -13.63
N VAL A 7 26.38 2.33 -13.69
CA VAL A 7 25.24 2.10 -14.57
C VAL A 7 24.08 2.89 -13.97
N SER A 8 23.83 4.07 -14.51
CA SER A 8 22.62 4.84 -14.23
C SER A 8 21.45 4.13 -14.93
N ILE A 9 20.82 3.19 -14.22
CA ILE A 9 19.61 2.53 -14.72
C ILE A 9 18.48 3.55 -14.61
N ARG A 10 18.32 4.39 -15.64
CA ARG A 10 17.15 5.25 -15.80
C ARG A 10 15.95 4.38 -16.17
N HIS A 11 15.34 3.76 -15.17
CA HIS A 11 13.99 3.23 -15.35
C HIS A 11 13.05 4.42 -15.57
N ASN A 12 12.57 4.58 -16.80
CA ASN A 12 11.51 5.52 -17.15
C ASN A 12 10.17 5.07 -16.55
N PHE A 13 10.05 5.11 -15.22
CA PHE A 13 8.75 5.06 -14.57
C PHE A 13 8.09 6.42 -14.79
N LYS A 14 7.14 6.48 -15.74
CA LYS A 14 6.26 7.65 -15.86
C LYS A 14 5.32 7.64 -14.65
N LEU A 15 5.80 8.15 -13.51
CA LEU A 15 5.00 8.31 -12.31
C LEU A 15 3.85 9.26 -12.62
N ASN A 16 2.63 8.75 -12.57
CA ASN A 16 1.46 9.59 -12.55
C ASN A 16 1.33 10.15 -11.12
N ILE A 17 1.92 11.33 -10.91
CA ILE A 17 1.97 11.98 -9.59
C ILE A 17 0.57 12.24 -9.04
N PRO A 18 -0.40 12.81 -9.78
CA PRO A 18 -1.76 12.98 -9.29
C PRO A 18 -2.39 11.68 -8.76
N HIS A 19 -2.35 10.60 -9.54
CA HIS A 19 -2.93 9.31 -9.11
C HIS A 19 -2.22 8.72 -7.89
N THR A 20 -0.91 8.98 -7.77
CA THR A 20 -0.12 8.50 -6.65
C THR A 20 -0.44 9.27 -5.39
N ILE A 21 -0.66 10.59 -5.49
CA ILE A 21 -1.11 11.42 -4.37
C ILE A 21 -2.50 11.01 -3.89
N GLU A 22 -3.45 10.76 -4.81
CA GLU A 22 -4.77 10.20 -4.49
C GLU A 22 -4.66 8.91 -3.68
N LEU A 23 -3.80 7.98 -4.12
CA LEU A 23 -3.58 6.72 -3.42
C LEU A 23 -3.03 6.93 -2.00
N LEU A 24 -2.10 7.87 -1.81
CA LEU A 24 -1.56 8.18 -0.49
C LEU A 24 -2.62 8.79 0.43
N ASP A 25 -3.52 9.63 -0.08
CA ASP A 25 -4.64 10.16 0.70
C ASP A 25 -5.62 9.06 1.12
N ILE A 26 -5.90 8.11 0.20
CA ILE A 26 -6.72 6.93 0.50
C ILE A 26 -6.08 6.08 1.61
N TYR A 27 -4.78 5.79 1.50
CA TYR A 27 -4.05 5.02 2.51
C TYR A 27 -4.02 5.73 3.86
N LYS A 28 -3.76 7.03 3.88
CA LYS A 28 -3.73 7.83 5.11
C LYS A 28 -5.05 7.72 5.86
N LEU A 29 -6.16 7.96 5.18
CA LEU A 29 -7.49 7.88 5.79
C LEU A 29 -7.84 6.46 6.21
N SER A 30 -7.48 5.46 5.42
CA SER A 30 -7.76 4.06 5.76
C SER A 30 -7.02 3.62 7.02
N VAL A 31 -5.76 4.04 7.20
CA VAL A 31 -4.98 3.78 8.41
C VAL A 31 -5.57 4.52 9.63
N GLN A 32 -5.92 5.80 9.49
CA GLN A 32 -6.51 6.58 10.58
C GLN A 32 -7.84 5.98 11.08
N HIS A 33 -8.66 5.49 10.15
CA HIS A 33 -9.96 4.90 10.45
C HIS A 33 -9.90 3.39 10.71
N GLY A 34 -8.73 2.75 10.55
CA GLY A 34 -8.54 1.32 10.76
C GLY A 34 -9.24 0.43 9.72
N GLN A 35 -9.68 0.98 8.60
CA GLN A 35 -10.24 0.25 7.45
C GLN A 35 -10.41 1.22 6.27
N PHE A 36 -10.41 0.68 5.06
CA PHE A 36 -10.85 1.43 3.89
C PHE A 36 -12.36 1.69 3.98
N SER A 37 -12.74 2.97 3.92
CA SER A 37 -14.14 3.39 3.79
C SER A 37 -14.28 4.37 2.64
N ARG A 38 -14.93 3.91 1.57
CA ARG A 38 -15.24 4.73 0.39
C ARG A 38 -15.89 6.05 0.78
N LYS A 39 -16.87 6.01 1.68
CA LYS A 39 -17.60 7.20 2.16
C LYS A 39 -16.64 8.22 2.78
N VAL A 40 -15.83 7.77 3.75
CA VAL A 40 -14.87 8.63 4.48
C VAL A 40 -13.86 9.25 3.52
N VAL A 41 -13.32 8.44 2.61
CA VAL A 41 -12.36 8.92 1.60
C VAL A 41 -12.98 9.99 0.70
N CYS A 42 -14.15 9.72 0.13
CA CYS A 42 -14.78 10.65 -0.82
C CYS A 42 -15.15 11.98 -0.14
N GLU A 43 -15.70 11.91 1.08
CA GLU A 43 -16.06 13.10 1.87
C GLU A 43 -14.84 13.96 2.23
N ALA A 44 -13.69 13.34 2.54
CA ALA A 44 -12.49 14.05 2.97
C ALA A 44 -11.59 14.57 1.81
N THR A 45 -11.66 13.96 0.62
CA THR A 45 -10.67 14.20 -0.45
C THR A 45 -11.27 14.70 -1.75
N ASN A 46 -12.60 14.69 -1.88
CA ASN A 46 -13.33 14.95 -3.14
C ASN A 46 -12.95 13.97 -4.29
N ILE A 47 -12.28 12.85 -3.98
CA ILE A 47 -12.05 11.77 -4.93
C ILE A 47 -13.39 11.10 -5.25
N GLN A 48 -13.65 10.85 -6.53
CA GLN A 48 -14.86 10.16 -6.96
C GLN A 48 -14.90 8.72 -6.42
N PRO A 49 -16.06 8.21 -6.00
CA PRO A 49 -16.15 6.88 -5.38
C PRO A 49 -15.52 5.74 -6.18
N GLN A 50 -15.75 5.72 -7.49
CA GLN A 50 -15.22 4.69 -8.39
C GLN A 50 -13.69 4.79 -8.53
N VAL A 51 -13.14 6.01 -8.45
CA VAL A 51 -11.70 6.24 -8.46
C VAL A 51 -11.09 5.75 -7.16
N ALA A 52 -11.67 6.09 -6.01
CA ALA A 52 -11.19 5.64 -4.70
C ALA A 52 -11.13 4.09 -4.62
N GLU A 53 -12.21 3.42 -4.99
CA GLU A 53 -12.27 1.95 -5.04
C GLU A 53 -11.29 1.37 -6.05
N GLY A 54 -11.24 1.95 -7.25
CA GLY A 54 -10.33 1.51 -8.31
C GLY A 54 -8.86 1.58 -7.88
N ARG A 55 -8.46 2.65 -7.18
CA ARG A 55 -7.10 2.83 -6.63
C ARG A 55 -6.83 1.83 -5.51
N TRP A 56 -7.75 1.71 -4.55
CA TRP A 56 -7.61 0.80 -3.42
C TRP A 56 -7.48 -0.66 -3.88
N TYR A 57 -8.52 -1.19 -4.53
CA TYR A 57 -8.53 -2.60 -4.96
C TYR A 57 -7.53 -2.88 -6.08
N GLY A 58 -7.21 -1.89 -6.91
CA GLY A 58 -6.18 -2.00 -7.92
C GLY A 58 -4.81 -2.32 -7.33
N GLU A 59 -4.40 -1.58 -6.30
CA GLU A 59 -3.11 -1.82 -5.64
C GLU A 59 -3.10 -3.07 -4.77
N GLN A 60 -4.22 -3.43 -4.12
CA GLN A 60 -4.32 -4.70 -3.40
C GLN A 60 -4.14 -5.90 -4.34
N ARG A 61 -4.83 -5.91 -5.49
CA ARG A 61 -4.66 -6.97 -6.52
C ARG A 61 -3.25 -6.99 -7.08
N ARG A 62 -2.66 -5.82 -7.32
CA ARG A 62 -1.29 -5.70 -7.83
C ARG A 62 -0.27 -6.27 -6.83
N THR A 63 -0.44 -5.96 -5.55
CA THR A 63 0.40 -6.48 -4.46
C THR A 63 0.23 -7.98 -4.30
N ALA A 64 -0.99 -8.51 -4.38
CA ALA A 64 -1.25 -9.95 -4.37
C ALA A 64 -0.61 -10.67 -5.57
N LYS A 65 -0.66 -10.05 -6.76
CA LYS A 65 -0.11 -10.64 -8.00
C LYS A 65 1.42 -10.66 -8.06
N TYR A 66 2.07 -9.56 -7.65
CA TYR A 66 3.52 -9.39 -7.83
C TYR A 66 4.33 -9.57 -6.54
N GLY A 67 3.66 -9.65 -5.38
CA GLY A 67 4.28 -9.72 -4.06
C GLY A 67 4.59 -8.34 -3.48
N ASN A 68 4.75 -8.29 -2.15
CA ASN A 68 5.01 -7.06 -1.41
C ASN A 68 6.37 -6.43 -1.76
N GLY A 69 7.37 -7.19 -2.23
CA GLY A 69 8.70 -6.68 -2.60
C GLY A 69 8.90 -6.23 -4.05
N HIS A 70 7.84 -6.18 -4.88
CA HIS A 70 7.98 -5.87 -6.31
C HIS A 70 8.46 -4.43 -6.56
N ASP A 71 7.82 -3.45 -5.94
CA ASP A 71 8.26 -2.07 -5.89
C ASP A 71 7.73 -1.33 -4.67
N TRP A 72 8.08 -0.05 -4.54
CA TRP A 72 7.74 0.74 -3.37
C TRP A 72 6.23 0.86 -3.13
N LYS A 73 5.37 0.76 -4.16
CA LYS A 73 3.92 0.83 -3.99
C LYS A 73 3.37 -0.48 -3.45
N THR A 74 3.85 -1.61 -3.95
CA THR A 74 3.46 -2.92 -3.40
C THR A 74 3.94 -3.09 -1.97
N MET A 75 5.14 -2.58 -1.65
CA MET A 75 5.66 -2.53 -0.29
C MET A 75 4.76 -1.68 0.61
N LEU A 76 4.43 -0.46 0.17
CA LEU A 76 3.55 0.42 0.93
C LEU A 76 2.15 -0.16 1.13
N SER A 77 1.57 -0.80 0.10
CA SER A 77 0.25 -1.45 0.20
C SER A 77 0.25 -2.55 1.26
N ALA A 78 1.33 -3.35 1.34
CA ALA A 78 1.49 -4.37 2.36
C ALA A 78 1.63 -3.75 3.76
N THR A 79 2.46 -2.71 3.91
CA THR A 79 2.60 -1.98 5.18
C THR A 79 1.27 -1.40 5.64
N VAL A 80 0.48 -0.79 4.76
CA VAL A 80 -0.83 -0.22 5.11
C VAL A 80 -1.81 -1.29 5.58
N ALA A 81 -1.83 -2.46 4.92
CA ALA A 81 -2.65 -3.58 5.34
C ALA A 81 -2.26 -4.09 6.73
N GLU A 82 -0.95 -4.21 6.99
CA GLU A 82 -0.41 -4.60 8.30
C GLU A 82 -0.75 -3.57 9.38
N GLN A 83 -0.60 -2.27 9.10
CA GLN A 83 -0.95 -1.19 10.04
C GLN A 83 -2.42 -1.25 10.43
N ILE A 84 -3.31 -1.45 9.46
CA ILE A 84 -4.74 -1.62 9.69
C ILE A 84 -5.01 -2.84 10.57
N GLN A 85 -4.40 -3.99 10.25
CA GLN A 85 -4.56 -5.23 11.01
C GLN A 85 -4.07 -5.09 12.46
N GLN A 86 -2.97 -4.37 12.67
CA GLN A 86 -2.40 -4.10 14.00
C GLN A 86 -3.12 -2.98 14.76
N GLY A 87 -4.10 -2.29 14.14
CA GLY A 87 -4.72 -1.10 14.71
C GLY A 87 -3.77 0.09 14.86
N ASN A 88 -2.62 0.06 14.18
CA ASN A 88 -1.64 1.14 14.18
C ASN A 88 -2.13 2.29 13.31
N LYS A 89 -2.52 3.41 13.93
CA LYS A 89 -3.04 4.59 13.24
C LYS A 89 -1.96 5.58 12.78
N CYS A 90 -0.67 5.22 12.89
CA CYS A 90 0.44 6.10 12.53
C CYS A 90 0.52 6.29 11.00
N THR A 91 0.50 7.54 10.55
CA THR A 91 0.56 7.90 9.12
C THR A 91 1.83 8.64 8.72
N ALA A 92 2.81 8.75 9.64
CA ALA A 92 4.05 9.49 9.42
C ALA A 92 4.82 9.01 8.16
N GLN A 93 4.86 7.69 7.95
CA GLN A 93 5.50 7.09 6.78
C GLN A 93 4.83 7.53 5.46
N ILE A 94 3.49 7.59 5.44
CA ILE A 94 2.71 8.02 4.27
C ILE A 94 2.96 9.51 4.00
N ASP A 95 3.01 10.33 5.05
CA ASP A 95 3.27 11.78 4.94
C ASP A 95 4.71 12.08 4.48
N GLU A 96 5.70 11.29 4.91
CA GLU A 96 7.08 11.43 4.43
C GLU A 96 7.20 11.08 2.94
N ILE A 97 6.55 10.00 2.49
CA ILE A 97 6.50 9.62 1.07
C ILE A 97 5.81 10.71 0.24
N ARG A 98 4.68 11.23 0.70
CA ARG A 98 3.98 12.34 0.04
C ARG A 98 4.91 13.55 -0.14
N SER A 99 5.67 13.88 0.89
CA SER A 99 6.62 14.99 0.87
C SER A 99 7.71 14.78 -0.19
N VAL A 100 8.23 13.55 -0.34
CA VAL A 100 9.19 13.22 -1.41
C VAL A 100 8.60 13.43 -2.81
N LEU A 101 7.33 13.05 -3.02
CA LEU A 101 6.67 13.18 -4.32
C LEU A 101 6.30 14.63 -4.69
N MET A 102 6.32 15.55 -3.73
CA MET A 102 6.04 16.97 -3.97
C MET A 102 7.29 17.78 -4.33
N VAL A 103 8.49 17.19 -4.23
CA VAL A 103 9.75 17.84 -4.61
C VAL A 103 9.95 17.73 -6.14
N PRO A 104 10.44 18.79 -6.83
CA PRO A 104 10.67 18.75 -8.28
C PRO A 104 11.64 17.66 -8.76
N ASP A 105 12.63 17.31 -7.94
CA ASP A 105 13.59 16.24 -8.20
C ASP A 105 13.26 15.00 -7.35
N ILE A 106 12.25 14.25 -7.81
CA ILE A 106 11.73 13.08 -7.09
C ILE A 106 12.78 11.98 -7.05
N GLN A 107 13.28 11.67 -5.85
CA GLN A 107 14.21 10.56 -5.63
C GLN A 107 13.46 9.34 -5.11
N ILE A 108 13.10 8.41 -6.01
CA ILE A 108 12.39 7.18 -5.64
C ILE A 108 13.18 6.30 -4.67
N SER A 109 14.52 6.32 -4.72
CA SER A 109 15.37 5.65 -3.73
C SER A 109 15.05 6.07 -2.29
N ARG A 110 14.74 7.35 -2.08
CA ARG A 110 14.35 7.87 -0.76
C ARG A 110 13.03 7.28 -0.26
N ILE A 111 12.10 6.93 -1.16
CA ILE A 111 10.88 6.22 -0.79
C ILE A 111 11.21 4.84 -0.24
N TYR A 112 12.12 4.10 -0.89
CA TYR A 112 12.58 2.82 -0.37
C TYR A 112 13.26 2.95 1.00
N ASP A 113 14.08 3.99 1.20
CA ASP A 113 14.71 4.25 2.51
C ASP A 113 13.65 4.48 3.61
N ILE A 114 12.58 5.21 3.30
CA ILE A 114 11.45 5.44 4.22
C ILE A 114 10.76 4.12 4.58
N LEU A 115 10.46 3.29 3.58
CA LEU A 115 9.78 2.01 3.78
C LEU A 115 10.64 1.01 4.58
N ASN A 116 11.96 1.04 4.39
CA ASN A 116 12.90 0.11 5.03
C ASN A 116 13.28 0.50 6.48
N LYS A 117 13.13 1.78 6.86
CA LYS A 117 13.35 2.21 8.25
C LYS A 117 12.37 1.53 9.22
N SER A 118 11.15 1.28 8.76
CA SER A 118 10.09 0.68 9.57
C SER A 118 10.28 -0.83 9.76
N THR A 119 10.84 -1.54 8.77
CA THR A 119 11.16 -2.97 8.89
C THR A 119 12.31 -3.25 9.86
N GLY A 120 13.29 -2.34 9.98
CA GLY A 120 14.41 -2.49 10.92
C GLY A 120 14.04 -2.36 12.42
N GLN A 121 12.85 -1.89 12.76
CA GLN A 121 12.32 -1.91 14.14
C GLN A 121 11.49 -3.16 14.46
N LEU A 122 11.24 -4.02 13.47
CA LEU A 122 10.28 -5.14 13.55
C LEU A 122 10.93 -6.53 13.63
N ASP A 123 12.26 -6.64 13.78
CA ASP A 123 12.96 -7.92 13.90
C ASP A 123 12.74 -8.66 15.25
N THR A 124 11.78 -8.25 16.08
CA THR A 124 11.48 -8.90 17.38
C THR A 124 10.05 -9.41 17.54
N VAL A 125 9.32 -9.66 16.44
CA VAL A 125 8.10 -10.47 16.52
C VAL A 125 8.15 -11.56 15.45
N LYS A 126 8.53 -12.74 15.91
CA LYS A 126 8.59 -13.98 15.13
C LYS A 126 7.36 -14.13 14.24
N SER A 127 7.61 -14.44 12.98
CA SER A 127 6.65 -15.02 12.05
C SER A 127 5.86 -16.14 12.71
N THR A 128 4.56 -15.92 12.88
CA THR A 128 3.58 -17.00 12.81
C THR A 128 2.95 -16.88 11.45
N MET A 129 3.41 -17.70 10.50
CA MET A 129 2.69 -17.90 9.24
C MET A 129 1.29 -18.42 9.59
N HIS A 130 0.28 -17.59 9.43
CA HIS A 130 -1.07 -18.06 9.17
C HIS A 130 -1.40 -17.71 7.74
N GLN A 131 -1.27 -18.75 6.91
CA GLN A 131 -1.82 -18.82 5.58
C GLN A 131 -3.31 -18.54 5.71
N THR A 132 -3.71 -17.30 5.45
CA THR A 132 -5.14 -16.97 5.39
C THR A 132 -5.59 -17.41 4.00
N GLU A 133 -6.13 -18.62 3.93
CA GLU A 133 -6.80 -19.12 2.74
C GLU A 133 -7.92 -18.13 2.40
N VAL A 134 -7.82 -17.54 1.20
CA VAL A 134 -8.87 -16.68 0.68
C VAL A 134 -10.02 -17.61 0.31
N PRO A 135 -11.24 -17.43 0.87
CA PRO A 135 -12.37 -18.28 0.52
C PRO A 135 -12.60 -18.21 -0.98
N THR A 136 -12.60 -19.37 -1.62
CA THR A 136 -12.97 -19.46 -3.05
C THR A 136 -14.48 -19.36 -3.17
N GLU A 137 -15.00 -18.98 -4.35
CA GLU A 137 -16.45 -18.74 -4.57
C GLU A 137 -17.35 -19.92 -4.16
N PHE A 138 -16.81 -21.13 -4.00
CA PHE A 138 -17.52 -22.29 -3.46
C PHE A 138 -17.78 -22.19 -1.94
N ASP A 139 -16.87 -21.64 -1.14
CA ASP A 139 -17.00 -21.54 0.33
C ASP A 139 -18.09 -20.54 0.76
N ILE A 140 -18.41 -19.58 -0.11
CA ILE A 140 -19.44 -18.56 0.15
C ILE A 140 -20.85 -19.15 0.03
N MET A 141 -21.04 -20.16 -0.83
CA MET A 141 -22.36 -20.78 -1.03
C MET A 141 -22.77 -21.67 0.14
N ASP A 142 -21.85 -22.42 0.73
CA ASP A 142 -22.16 -23.29 1.87
C ASP A 142 -22.54 -22.46 3.10
N ASN A 143 -21.87 -21.32 3.32
CA ASN A 143 -22.17 -20.42 4.44
C ASN A 143 -23.48 -19.63 4.26
N PHE A 144 -24.04 -19.58 3.05
CA PHE A 144 -25.30 -18.90 2.76
C PHE A 144 -26.52 -19.81 2.98
N LEU A 145 -26.34 -21.14 2.91
CA LEU A 145 -27.39 -22.12 3.14
C LEU A 145 -27.67 -22.35 4.63
N GLU A 146 -26.66 -22.26 5.49
CA GLU A 146 -26.82 -22.36 6.96
C GLU A 146 -27.55 -21.17 7.60
N LEU A 147 -27.76 -20.07 6.86
CA LEU A 147 -28.46 -18.88 7.35
C LEU A 147 -29.99 -18.93 7.17
N PHE A 148 -30.51 -19.98 6.53
CA PHE A 148 -31.94 -20.14 6.25
C PHE A 148 -32.54 -21.46 6.78
N GLU A 149 -31.82 -22.21 7.62
CA GLU A 149 -32.41 -23.20 8.55
C GLU A 149 -32.69 -22.55 9.92
#